data_AF-A0A7C1DX95-F1
#
_entry.id   AF-A0A7C1DX95-F1
#
_cell.length_a   1.000
_cell.length_b   1.000
_cell.length_c   1.000
_cell.angle_alpha   90.00
_cell.angle_beta   90.00
_cell.angle_gamma   90.00
#
_symmetry.space_group_name_H-M   'P 1'
#
loop_
_entity.id
_entity.type
_entity.pdbx_description
1 polymer ?
#
loop_
_entity_poly.entity_id
_entity_poly.type
_entity_poly.pdbx_seq_one_letter_code
_entity_poly.pdbx_strand_id
1 'polypeptide(L)'
;MGFLNLFRGKKEKSELLLEKSKNRLKSSNNAVEPYSDRFQIPEDVKKLMWIADGKYKNYESEKNTKIFENELFRIEMSYLGVEEPSLIFSNLPIKPPSEEDYNTDIGYFPSYERLNPGTKWIYLDWLCNISNKIDTGYVFIFYYGLERHLIEGDYRNAFEMIFRLRQYHDNKSFLSYSRNALIMSSILHRDPENLEKVLSDFHEGEKCDNLLLVAKKLMRLDLTIDEIISLSSKVGFKNTRYIKNEPQLFRFHLSQLLISEFNKESFPFHELEFKLKNQTTLIFANYSLDNEIRNPNFPVIIENKEFAEIISKMLLVTHENVKKDLAEQRKMKKTESN
;
A
#
# COMPACT_ATOMS: atom_id res chain seq x y z
N MET A 1 32.74 -41.65 36.13
CA MET A 1 32.03 -42.95 36.03
C MET A 1 30.53 -42.70 36.03
N GLY A 2 29.82 -43.29 35.08
CA GLY A 2 28.49 -43.87 35.31
C GLY A 2 27.28 -42.93 35.41
N PHE A 3 26.69 -42.63 34.26
CA PHE A 3 25.25 -42.41 34.09
C PHE A 3 24.49 -43.64 34.62
N LEU A 4 23.78 -43.52 35.77
CA LEU A 4 22.61 -44.33 36.16
C LEU A 4 22.19 -43.97 37.59
N ASN A 5 21.23 -43.06 37.72
CA ASN A 5 20.15 -43.10 38.73
C ASN A 5 19.39 -41.76 38.74
N LEU A 6 18.50 -41.55 37.76
CA LEU A 6 17.45 -40.53 37.89
C LEU A 6 16.22 -40.87 37.03
N PHE A 7 15.69 -42.09 37.19
CA PHE A 7 14.40 -42.47 36.60
C PHE A 7 13.56 -43.28 37.59
N ARG A 8 13.00 -42.56 38.58
CA ARG A 8 11.76 -42.93 39.28
C ARG A 8 11.09 -41.62 39.70
N GLY A 9 10.12 -41.18 38.91
CA GLY A 9 9.42 -39.91 39.13
C GLY A 9 8.77 -39.26 37.90
N LYS A 10 8.96 -39.81 36.70
CA LYS A 10 8.39 -39.27 35.44
C LYS A 10 7.50 -40.27 34.67
N LYS A 11 6.76 -41.14 35.35
CA LYS A 11 5.76 -42.02 34.71
C LYS A 11 4.30 -41.68 35.06
N GLU A 12 4.02 -41.14 36.24
CA GLU A 12 2.62 -40.80 36.63
C GLU A 12 2.12 -39.45 36.07
N LYS A 13 3.02 -38.53 35.70
CA LYS A 13 2.62 -37.22 35.14
C LYS A 13 2.31 -37.26 33.64
N SER A 14 2.84 -38.25 32.91
CA SER A 14 2.58 -38.41 31.47
C SER A 14 1.26 -39.13 31.19
N GLU A 15 0.85 -40.07 32.06
CA GLU A 15 -0.44 -40.78 31.90
C GLU A 15 -1.64 -39.87 32.23
N LEU A 16 -1.51 -38.98 33.22
CA LEU A 16 -2.56 -37.99 33.57
C LEU A 16 -2.77 -36.88 32.53
N LEU A 17 -1.76 -36.61 31.68
CA LEU A 17 -1.88 -35.65 30.57
C LEU A 17 -2.43 -36.31 29.29
N LEU A 18 -2.20 -37.62 29.11
CA LEU A 18 -2.74 -38.40 28.00
C LEU A 18 -4.21 -38.83 28.21
N GLU A 19 -4.68 -39.02 29.45
CA GLU A 19 -6.10 -39.23 29.72
C GLU A 19 -6.94 -37.95 29.61
N LYS A 20 -6.36 -36.78 29.95
CA LYS A 20 -7.04 -35.48 29.76
C LYS A 20 -7.16 -35.07 28.28
N SER A 21 -6.24 -35.52 27.42
CA SER A 21 -6.34 -35.27 25.97
C SER A 21 -7.30 -36.23 25.26
N LYS A 22 -7.46 -37.47 25.75
CA LYS A 22 -8.41 -38.45 25.19
C LYS A 22 -9.88 -38.18 25.54
N ASN A 23 -10.15 -37.52 26.68
CA ASN A 23 -11.53 -37.13 27.06
C ASN A 23 -12.02 -35.80 26.47
N ARG A 24 -11.25 -35.13 25.59
CA ARG A 24 -11.73 -33.98 24.78
C ARG A 24 -12.10 -34.32 23.33
N LEU A 25 -11.94 -35.58 22.93
CA LEU A 25 -12.30 -36.07 21.59
C LEU A 25 -13.56 -36.94 21.63
N LYS A 26 -14.66 -36.40 22.17
CA LYS A 26 -16.02 -36.93 21.98
C LYS A 26 -17.05 -35.81 21.99
N SER A 27 -17.16 -35.12 20.86
CA SER A 27 -18.45 -34.82 20.21
C SER A 27 -18.13 -34.30 18.82
N SER A 28 -18.22 -35.16 17.82
CA SER A 28 -18.37 -34.75 16.42
C SER A 28 -19.77 -34.15 16.27
N ASN A 29 -19.91 -32.89 16.66
CA ASN A 29 -21.00 -32.07 16.17
C ASN A 29 -20.46 -31.37 14.94
N ASN A 30 -20.91 -31.81 13.76
CA ASN A 30 -20.92 -30.99 12.54
C ASN A 30 -21.96 -29.86 12.71
N ALA A 31 -21.82 -29.09 13.79
CA ALA A 31 -22.61 -27.89 14.02
C ALA A 31 -21.84 -26.74 13.39
N VAL A 32 -22.47 -26.06 12.44
CA VAL A 32 -22.03 -24.75 11.96
C VAL A 32 -22.19 -23.79 13.14
N GLU A 33 -21.15 -23.61 13.94
CA GLU A 33 -21.13 -22.63 15.03
C GLU A 33 -21.11 -21.20 14.42
N PRO A 34 -21.98 -20.27 14.85
CA PRO A 34 -21.99 -18.91 14.32
C PRO A 34 -20.67 -18.17 14.59
N TYR A 35 -19.95 -17.93 13.51
CA TYR A 35 -18.69 -17.18 13.29
C TYR A 35 -18.29 -16.03 14.24
N SER A 36 -19.23 -15.24 14.77
CA SER A 36 -18.96 -13.88 15.27
C SER A 36 -18.64 -13.76 16.76
N ASP A 37 -19.06 -14.71 17.58
CA ASP A 37 -18.94 -14.58 19.05
C ASP A 37 -17.63 -15.17 19.61
N ARG A 38 -16.90 -15.97 18.80
CA ARG A 38 -15.68 -16.66 19.23
C ARG A 38 -14.40 -15.83 19.06
N PHE A 39 -14.29 -15.13 17.94
CA PHE A 39 -13.12 -14.33 17.61
C PHE A 39 -13.27 -12.94 18.21
N GLN A 40 -12.34 -12.57 19.10
CA GLN A 40 -12.32 -11.25 19.73
C GLN A 40 -11.67 -10.23 18.78
N ILE A 41 -12.30 -10.03 17.62
CA ILE A 41 -11.82 -9.08 16.62
C ILE A 41 -11.98 -7.66 17.18
N PRO A 42 -10.95 -6.81 17.16
CA PRO A 42 -11.05 -5.41 17.57
C PRO A 42 -12.13 -4.64 16.81
N GLU A 43 -12.80 -3.69 17.47
CA GLU A 43 -13.93 -2.96 16.88
C GLU A 43 -13.53 -2.09 15.67
N ASP A 44 -12.31 -1.57 15.65
CA ASP A 44 -11.75 -0.84 14.50
C ASP A 44 -11.56 -1.75 13.28
N VAL A 45 -11.20 -3.02 13.48
CA VAL A 45 -11.13 -4.03 12.41
C VAL A 45 -12.53 -4.48 11.99
N LYS A 46 -13.41 -4.79 12.95
CA LYS A 46 -14.79 -5.25 12.68
C LYS A 46 -15.59 -4.28 11.81
N LYS A 47 -15.48 -2.97 12.07
CA LYS A 47 -16.19 -1.94 11.31
C LYS A 47 -15.78 -1.88 9.83
N LEU A 48 -14.61 -2.41 9.50
CA LEU A 48 -14.03 -2.40 8.16
C LEU A 48 -14.12 -3.77 7.45
N MET A 49 -14.81 -4.74 8.06
CA MET A 49 -15.06 -6.05 7.46
C MET A 49 -16.35 -6.01 6.65
N TRP A 50 -16.35 -6.65 5.48
CA TRP A 50 -17.57 -6.90 4.71
C TRP A 50 -18.13 -8.28 5.03
N ILE A 51 -19.40 -8.32 5.42
CA ILE A 51 -20.11 -9.53 5.85
C ILE A 51 -21.32 -9.72 4.92
N ALA A 52 -21.36 -10.88 4.27
CA ALA A 52 -22.34 -11.18 3.22
C ALA A 52 -23.72 -11.61 3.77
N ASP A 53 -23.77 -12.17 4.98
CA ASP A 53 -24.95 -12.84 5.52
C ASP A 53 -25.07 -12.75 7.05
N GLY A 54 -26.18 -13.29 7.58
CA GLY A 54 -26.42 -13.38 9.01
C GLY A 54 -26.71 -12.04 9.70
N LYS A 55 -26.61 -12.04 11.03
CA LYS A 55 -26.96 -10.90 11.91
C LYS A 55 -26.12 -9.65 11.65
N TYR A 56 -24.88 -9.84 11.19
CA TYR A 56 -23.91 -8.75 11.00
C TYR A 56 -23.73 -8.37 9.52
N LYS A 57 -24.61 -8.84 8.63
CA LYS A 57 -24.58 -8.50 7.21
C LYS A 57 -24.52 -6.98 7.02
N ASN A 58 -23.54 -6.52 6.24
CA ASN A 58 -23.37 -5.11 5.90
C ASN A 58 -23.01 -4.88 4.42
N TYR A 59 -22.99 -5.94 3.60
CA TYR A 59 -22.76 -5.84 2.17
C TYR A 59 -24.07 -5.94 1.39
N GLU A 60 -24.25 -5.01 0.45
CA GLU A 60 -25.36 -4.98 -0.51
C GLU A 60 -24.79 -5.08 -1.92
N SER A 61 -25.37 -5.96 -2.74
CA SER A 61 -24.92 -6.20 -4.12
C SER A 61 -25.58 -5.28 -5.14
N GLU A 62 -26.26 -4.22 -4.69
CA GLU A 62 -26.99 -3.33 -5.59
C GLU A 62 -26.02 -2.50 -6.44
N LYS A 63 -26.38 -2.33 -7.71
CA LYS A 63 -25.59 -1.55 -8.66
C LYS A 63 -25.69 -0.08 -8.28
N ASN A 64 -24.65 0.41 -7.61
CA ASN A 64 -24.43 1.83 -7.44
C ASN A 64 -23.43 2.32 -8.47
N THR A 65 -23.74 3.46 -9.11
CA THR A 65 -22.79 4.17 -9.96
C THR A 65 -22.43 5.49 -9.28
N LYS A 66 -21.15 5.72 -9.05
CA LYS A 66 -20.61 7.02 -8.62
C LYS A 66 -19.71 7.57 -9.71
N ILE A 67 -19.86 8.86 -9.98
CA ILE A 67 -19.03 9.56 -10.95
C ILE A 67 -18.10 10.47 -10.16
N PHE A 68 -16.81 10.29 -10.37
CA PHE A 68 -15.80 11.22 -9.92
C PHE A 68 -15.27 11.98 -11.12
N GLU A 69 -15.38 13.30 -11.06
CA GLU A 69 -14.93 14.18 -12.12
C GLU A 69 -14.16 15.35 -11.53
N ASN A 70 -13.05 15.67 -12.19
CA ASN A 70 -12.23 16.84 -11.96
C ASN A 70 -11.74 17.36 -13.32
N GLU A 71 -10.97 18.44 -13.29
CA GLU A 71 -10.45 19.11 -14.46
C GLU A 71 -9.50 18.25 -15.33
N LEU A 72 -8.94 17.15 -14.80
CA LEU A 72 -8.03 16.27 -15.53
C LEU A 72 -8.67 14.96 -16.00
N PHE A 73 -9.68 14.44 -15.31
CA PHE A 73 -10.31 13.17 -15.66
C PHE A 73 -11.71 12.96 -15.08
N ARG A 74 -12.43 12.01 -15.69
CA ARG A 74 -13.69 11.45 -15.20
C ARG A 74 -13.52 9.94 -15.02
N ILE A 75 -13.84 9.44 -13.83
CA ILE A 75 -13.95 8.01 -13.52
C ILE A 75 -15.40 7.72 -13.19
N GLU A 76 -15.97 6.76 -13.90
CA GLU A 76 -17.26 6.18 -13.54
C GLU A 76 -17.01 4.89 -12.78
N MET A 77 -17.60 4.82 -11.60
CA MET A 77 -17.47 3.69 -10.72
C MET A 77 -18.79 2.98 -10.63
N SER A 78 -18.95 1.91 -11.38
CA SER A 78 -20.02 0.95 -11.14
C SER A 78 -19.51 -0.19 -10.27
N TYR A 79 -20.40 -0.74 -9.46
CA TYR A 79 -20.18 -2.01 -8.80
C TYR A 79 -21.11 -2.99 -9.46
N LEU A 80 -20.58 -3.80 -10.36
CA LEU A 80 -21.28 -5.01 -10.76
C LEU A 80 -21.26 -5.98 -9.57
N GLY A 81 -22.30 -6.79 -9.41
CA GLY A 81 -22.46 -7.80 -8.36
C GLY A 81 -21.45 -8.95 -8.44
N VAL A 82 -20.18 -8.62 -8.64
CA VAL A 82 -19.02 -9.51 -8.60
C VAL A 82 -18.79 -9.90 -7.14
N GLU A 83 -18.48 -11.17 -6.91
CA GLU A 83 -18.09 -11.69 -5.60
C GLU A 83 -16.87 -10.92 -5.07
N GLU A 84 -17.10 -10.06 -4.08
CA GLU A 84 -16.05 -9.32 -3.39
C GLU A 84 -15.17 -10.30 -2.60
N PRO A 85 -13.84 -10.38 -2.88
CA PRO A 85 -12.97 -11.37 -2.26
C PRO A 85 -12.86 -11.29 -0.74
N SER A 86 -13.06 -10.10 -0.17
CA SER A 86 -13.04 -9.87 1.27
C SER A 86 -14.33 -10.29 1.97
N LEU A 87 -15.39 -10.68 1.25
CA LEU A 87 -16.68 -11.00 1.84
C LEU A 87 -16.60 -12.20 2.76
N ILE A 88 -17.00 -11.97 4.01
CA ILE A 88 -17.05 -13.00 5.02
C ILE A 88 -18.47 -13.54 5.12
N PHE A 89 -18.58 -14.85 4.92
CA PHE A 89 -19.82 -15.61 5.07
C PHE A 89 -19.80 -16.31 6.43
N SER A 90 -20.74 -15.94 7.28
CA SER A 90 -20.94 -16.47 8.62
C SER A 90 -21.48 -17.89 8.64
N ASN A 91 -22.11 -18.34 7.54
CA ASN A 91 -22.63 -19.69 7.39
C ASN A 91 -21.59 -20.71 6.86
N LEU A 92 -20.41 -20.26 6.40
CA LEU A 92 -19.39 -21.17 5.86
C LEU A 92 -18.65 -21.89 6.99
N PRO A 93 -18.32 -23.18 6.80
CA PRO A 93 -17.69 -23.98 7.85
C PRO A 93 -16.27 -23.49 8.15
N ILE A 94 -15.94 -23.48 9.43
CA ILE A 94 -14.58 -23.26 9.97
C ILE A 94 -14.20 -24.45 10.85
N LYS A 95 -12.90 -24.75 10.95
CA LYS A 95 -12.38 -25.76 11.89
C LYS A 95 -11.05 -25.27 12.49
N PRO A 96 -10.70 -25.67 13.71
CA PRO A 96 -9.35 -25.44 14.23
C PRO A 96 -8.29 -25.93 13.23
N PRO A 97 -7.26 -25.12 12.92
CA PRO A 97 -6.31 -25.42 11.86
C PRO A 97 -5.40 -26.60 12.23
N SER A 98 -5.13 -27.45 11.26
CA SER A 98 -4.10 -28.47 11.28
C SER A 98 -2.76 -27.91 10.81
N GLU A 99 -1.66 -28.66 10.99
CA GLU A 99 -0.34 -28.27 10.44
C GLU A 99 -0.37 -28.12 8.91
N GLU A 100 -1.19 -28.90 8.21
CA GLU A 100 -1.37 -28.80 6.76
C GLU A 100 -2.04 -27.48 6.37
N ASP A 101 -3.02 -27.01 7.16
CA ASP A 101 -3.72 -25.75 6.89
C ASP A 101 -2.77 -24.54 6.96
N TYR A 102 -1.81 -24.54 7.89
CA TYR A 102 -0.78 -23.49 7.98
C TYR A 102 0.21 -23.48 6.81
N ASN A 103 0.40 -24.62 6.15
CA ASN A 103 1.30 -24.77 5.00
C ASN A 103 0.54 -24.75 3.65
N THR A 104 -0.77 -24.56 3.68
CA THR A 104 -1.60 -24.51 2.47
C THR A 104 -1.34 -23.21 1.71
N ASP A 105 -0.95 -23.31 0.45
CA ASP A 105 -0.90 -22.17 -0.47
C ASP A 105 -2.33 -21.73 -0.82
N ILE A 106 -2.68 -20.50 -0.48
CA ILE A 106 -4.00 -19.90 -0.77
C ILE A 106 -4.06 -19.25 -2.16
N GLY A 107 -2.95 -19.29 -2.90
CA GLY A 107 -2.83 -18.90 -4.30
C GLY A 107 -2.84 -17.38 -4.54
N TYR A 108 -2.68 -17.02 -5.81
CA TYR A 108 -2.82 -15.63 -6.26
C TYR A 108 -4.29 -15.21 -6.31
N PHE A 109 -4.53 -13.92 -6.04
CA PHE A 109 -5.88 -13.34 -5.97
C PHE A 109 -6.79 -14.15 -5.05
N PRO A 110 -6.47 -14.30 -3.75
CA PRO A 110 -7.26 -15.10 -2.83
C PRO A 110 -8.62 -14.46 -2.52
N SER A 111 -9.59 -15.27 -2.08
CA SER A 111 -10.86 -14.80 -1.50
C SER A 111 -11.20 -15.62 -0.27
N TYR A 112 -11.92 -15.00 0.68
CA TYR A 112 -12.35 -15.70 1.90
C TYR A 112 -13.20 -16.93 1.59
N GLU A 113 -14.11 -16.84 0.62
CA GLU A 113 -14.99 -17.94 0.23
C GLU A 113 -14.21 -19.19 -0.20
N ARG A 114 -13.13 -19.00 -1.00
CA ARG A 114 -12.29 -20.09 -1.53
C ARG A 114 -11.37 -20.74 -0.51
N LEU A 115 -11.19 -20.13 0.66
CA LEU A 115 -10.40 -20.73 1.73
C LEU A 115 -11.04 -22.05 2.20
N ASN A 116 -10.24 -23.04 2.57
CA ASN A 116 -10.75 -24.24 3.22
C ASN A 116 -11.16 -23.92 4.68
N PRO A 117 -11.89 -24.79 5.39
CA PRO A 117 -12.34 -24.50 6.75
C PRO A 117 -11.23 -24.17 7.77
N GLY A 118 -10.02 -24.73 7.60
CA GLY A 118 -8.88 -24.46 8.48
C GLY A 118 -8.20 -23.14 8.14
N THR A 119 -8.01 -22.83 6.86
CA THR A 119 -7.45 -21.54 6.41
C THR A 119 -8.40 -20.37 6.65
N LYS A 120 -9.72 -20.59 6.60
CA LYS A 120 -10.72 -19.63 7.12
C LYS A 120 -10.47 -19.32 8.59
N TRP A 121 -10.25 -20.33 9.43
CA TRP A 121 -9.94 -20.08 10.85
C TRP A 121 -8.68 -19.23 11.02
N ILE A 122 -7.60 -19.56 10.30
CA ILE A 122 -6.33 -18.81 10.35
C ILE A 122 -6.57 -17.33 10.03
N TYR A 123 -7.32 -17.03 8.96
CA TYR A 123 -7.67 -15.66 8.58
C TYR A 123 -8.40 -14.91 9.71
N LEU A 124 -9.39 -15.55 10.33
CA LEU A 124 -10.22 -14.93 11.37
C LEU A 124 -9.51 -14.73 12.70
N ASP A 125 -8.66 -15.68 13.05
CA ASP A 125 -7.74 -15.54 14.17
C ASP A 125 -6.76 -14.39 13.93
N TRP A 126 -6.23 -14.26 12.71
CA TRP A 126 -5.36 -13.16 12.34
C TRP A 126 -6.05 -11.79 12.40
N LEU A 127 -7.34 -11.69 12.03
CA LEU A 127 -8.10 -10.44 12.20
C LEU A 127 -8.18 -9.98 13.68
N CYS A 128 -8.04 -10.90 14.65
CA CYS A 128 -7.98 -10.52 16.07
C CYS A 128 -6.71 -9.73 16.42
N ASN A 129 -5.62 -9.93 15.66
CA ASN A 129 -4.41 -9.14 15.76
C ASN A 129 -3.68 -9.08 14.41
N ILE A 130 -4.07 -8.10 13.60
CA ILE A 130 -3.54 -7.89 12.25
C ILE A 130 -2.04 -7.57 12.21
N SER A 131 -1.41 -7.29 13.35
CA SER A 131 0.04 -7.06 13.46
C SER A 131 0.84 -8.35 13.44
N ASN A 132 0.19 -9.52 13.59
CA ASN A 132 0.85 -10.81 13.53
C ASN A 132 1.33 -11.11 12.10
N LYS A 133 2.51 -11.72 11.99
CA LYS A 133 3.03 -12.22 10.71
C LYS A 133 2.12 -13.30 10.15
N ILE A 134 1.81 -13.20 8.86
CA ILE A 134 0.97 -14.15 8.14
C ILE A 134 1.38 -14.18 6.66
N ASP A 135 0.94 -15.19 5.92
CA ASP A 135 1.03 -15.17 4.46
C ASP A 135 0.30 -13.93 3.90
N THR A 136 0.95 -13.22 2.98
CA THR A 136 0.45 -11.93 2.46
C THR A 136 -0.90 -12.09 1.75
N GLY A 137 -1.25 -13.26 1.23
CA GLY A 137 -2.56 -13.50 0.64
C GLY A 137 -3.71 -13.23 1.62
N TYR A 138 -3.54 -13.55 2.90
CA TYR A 138 -4.54 -13.21 3.93
C TYR A 138 -4.64 -11.71 4.17
N VAL A 139 -3.51 -10.99 4.11
CA VAL A 139 -3.48 -9.52 4.17
C VAL A 139 -4.25 -8.94 2.98
N PHE A 140 -4.07 -9.51 1.78
CA PHE A 140 -4.78 -9.09 0.58
C PHE A 140 -6.29 -9.30 0.69
N ILE A 141 -6.76 -10.41 1.28
CA ILE A 141 -8.20 -10.61 1.50
C ILE A 141 -8.80 -9.44 2.29
N PHE A 142 -8.19 -9.03 3.41
CA PHE A 142 -8.71 -7.90 4.18
C PHE A 142 -8.54 -6.57 3.43
N TYR A 143 -7.38 -6.37 2.81
CA TYR A 143 -7.05 -5.16 2.04
C TYR A 143 -8.01 -4.89 0.88
N TYR A 144 -8.50 -5.93 0.19
CA TYR A 144 -9.49 -5.75 -0.88
C TYR A 144 -10.77 -5.07 -0.38
N GLY A 145 -11.21 -5.43 0.83
CA GLY A 145 -12.34 -4.78 1.49
C GLY A 145 -12.05 -3.33 1.89
N LEU A 146 -10.81 -3.05 2.31
CA LEU A 146 -10.37 -1.69 2.62
C LEU A 146 -10.35 -0.79 1.38
N GLU A 147 -9.98 -1.30 0.21
CA GLU A 147 -10.06 -0.54 -1.05
C GLU A 147 -11.49 -0.09 -1.37
N ARG A 148 -12.52 -0.90 -1.07
CA ARG A 148 -13.92 -0.46 -1.18
C ARG A 148 -14.25 0.67 -0.22
N HIS A 149 -13.79 0.57 1.03
CA HIS A 149 -13.99 1.64 2.00
C HIS A 149 -13.27 2.94 1.58
N LEU A 150 -12.07 2.84 1.01
CA LEU A 150 -11.34 3.99 0.46
C LEU A 150 -12.10 4.70 -0.67
N ILE A 151 -12.93 3.97 -1.41
CA ILE A 151 -13.68 4.50 -2.55
C ILE A 151 -15.02 5.07 -2.09
N GLU A 152 -15.77 4.34 -1.27
CA GLU A 152 -17.16 4.70 -0.97
C GLU A 152 -17.67 4.43 0.46
N GLY A 153 -16.87 3.79 1.30
CA GLY A 153 -17.25 3.48 2.67
C GLY A 153 -16.60 4.42 3.68
N ASP A 154 -16.18 3.87 4.82
CA ASP A 154 -15.47 4.59 5.87
C ASP A 154 -14.01 4.84 5.48
N TYR A 155 -13.80 5.77 4.53
CA TYR A 155 -12.50 6.00 3.91
C TYR A 155 -11.43 6.40 4.93
N ARG A 156 -11.78 7.18 5.96
CA ARG A 156 -10.81 7.66 6.97
C ARG A 156 -10.28 6.50 7.81
N ASN A 157 -11.16 5.65 8.33
CA ASN A 157 -10.72 4.50 9.12
C ASN A 157 -10.01 3.45 8.26
N ALA A 158 -10.45 3.25 7.01
CA ALA A 158 -9.77 2.36 6.08
C ALA A 158 -8.36 2.85 5.72
N PHE A 159 -8.21 4.16 5.50
CA PHE A 159 -6.91 4.79 5.27
C PHE A 159 -5.95 4.50 6.43
N GLU A 160 -6.36 4.81 7.67
CA GLU A 160 -5.56 4.52 8.87
C GLU A 160 -5.25 3.02 9.04
N MET A 161 -6.22 2.16 8.75
CA MET A 161 -6.05 0.72 8.83
C MET A 161 -4.99 0.21 7.84
N ILE A 162 -4.97 0.77 6.63
CA ILE A 162 -3.94 0.43 5.62
C ILE A 162 -2.55 0.88 6.10
N PHE A 163 -2.41 2.07 6.68
CA PHE A 163 -1.15 2.50 7.30
C PHE A 163 -0.70 1.53 8.40
N ARG A 164 -1.62 1.13 9.28
CA ARG A 164 -1.33 0.15 10.32
C ARG A 164 -0.88 -1.18 9.73
N LEU A 165 -1.51 -1.68 8.67
CA LEU A 165 -1.07 -2.90 7.97
C LEU A 165 0.35 -2.74 7.38
N ARG A 166 0.66 -1.60 6.75
CA ARG A 166 1.99 -1.32 6.17
C ARG A 166 3.12 -1.38 7.20
N GLN A 167 2.84 -1.01 8.46
CA GLN A 167 3.83 -1.08 9.55
C GLN A 167 4.25 -2.51 9.92
N TYR A 168 3.39 -3.52 9.68
CA TYR A 168 3.65 -4.90 10.09
C TYR A 168 3.92 -5.85 8.91
N HIS A 169 3.53 -5.45 7.69
CA HIS A 169 3.56 -6.31 6.50
C HIS A 169 4.43 -5.71 5.39
N ASP A 170 5.72 -6.02 5.43
CA ASP A 170 6.70 -5.61 4.42
C ASP A 170 6.68 -6.55 3.20
N ASN A 171 5.64 -6.42 2.38
CA ASN A 171 5.55 -7.10 1.09
C ASN A 171 5.53 -6.06 -0.04
N LYS A 172 6.47 -6.15 -0.99
CA LYS A 172 6.64 -5.18 -2.09
C LYS A 172 5.37 -4.91 -2.89
N SER A 173 4.61 -5.96 -3.21
CA SER A 173 3.36 -5.82 -3.96
C SER A 173 2.30 -5.12 -3.11
N PHE A 174 2.14 -5.53 -1.85
CA PHE A 174 1.22 -4.89 -0.92
C PHE A 174 1.56 -3.41 -0.73
N LEU A 175 2.82 -3.07 -0.49
CA LEU A 175 3.28 -1.69 -0.32
C LEU A 175 3.04 -0.85 -1.58
N SER A 176 3.27 -1.40 -2.78
CA SER A 176 3.01 -0.70 -4.04
C SER A 176 1.51 -0.47 -4.29
N TYR A 177 0.66 -1.48 -4.09
CA TYR A 177 -0.78 -1.32 -4.32
C TYR A 177 -1.42 -0.39 -3.29
N SER A 178 -1.10 -0.59 -2.00
CA SER A 178 -1.62 0.28 -0.93
C SER A 178 -1.20 1.73 -1.11
N ARG A 179 0.04 1.99 -1.54
CA ARG A 179 0.46 3.35 -1.93
C ARG A 179 -0.46 3.95 -2.98
N ASN A 180 -0.67 3.23 -4.08
CA ASN A 180 -1.47 3.75 -5.19
C ASN A 180 -2.92 4.00 -4.75
N ALA A 181 -3.50 3.09 -3.99
CA ALA A 181 -4.85 3.24 -3.45
C ALA A 181 -4.97 4.42 -2.48
N LEU A 182 -3.98 4.65 -1.61
CA LEU A 182 -3.98 5.80 -0.68
C LEU A 182 -3.84 7.14 -1.40
N ILE A 183 -2.95 7.25 -2.40
CA ILE A 183 -2.84 8.46 -3.23
C ILE A 183 -4.16 8.69 -3.98
N MET A 184 -4.69 7.65 -4.62
CA MET A 184 -5.95 7.77 -5.36
C MET A 184 -7.11 8.16 -4.44
N SER A 185 -7.22 7.55 -3.26
CA SER A 185 -8.25 7.90 -2.27
C SER A 185 -8.15 9.38 -1.86
N SER A 186 -6.93 9.88 -1.67
CA SER A 186 -6.69 11.30 -1.38
C SER A 186 -7.20 12.20 -2.52
N ILE A 187 -7.01 11.79 -3.79
CA ILE A 187 -7.58 12.50 -4.95
C ILE A 187 -9.12 12.44 -4.94
N LEU A 188 -9.70 11.25 -4.77
CA LEU A 188 -11.15 11.03 -4.83
C LEU A 188 -11.90 11.84 -3.77
N HIS A 189 -11.33 11.95 -2.56
CA HIS A 189 -11.93 12.68 -1.44
C HIS A 189 -11.43 14.12 -1.30
N ARG A 190 -10.55 14.59 -2.21
CA ARG A 190 -9.94 15.94 -2.18
C ARG A 190 -9.30 16.25 -0.82
N ASP A 191 -8.51 15.31 -0.33
CA ASP A 191 -7.97 15.29 1.03
C ASP A 191 -6.44 15.48 1.02
N PRO A 192 -5.94 16.73 1.03
CA PRO A 192 -4.51 17.01 0.95
C PRO A 192 -3.74 16.59 2.21
N GLU A 193 -4.37 16.59 3.38
CA GLU A 193 -3.74 16.14 4.64
C GLU A 193 -3.37 14.65 4.55
N ASN A 194 -4.27 13.84 3.98
CA ASN A 194 -4.00 12.44 3.71
C ASN A 194 -2.89 12.26 2.66
N LEU A 195 -2.85 13.07 1.60
CA LEU A 195 -1.74 13.00 0.65
C LEU A 195 -0.41 13.36 1.33
N GLU A 196 -0.36 14.39 2.17
CA GLU A 196 0.84 14.77 2.94
C GLU A 196 1.29 13.64 3.86
N LYS A 197 0.35 12.99 4.55
CA LYS A 197 0.65 11.83 5.40
C LYS A 197 1.25 10.67 4.60
N VAL A 198 0.66 10.37 3.43
CA VAL A 198 1.20 9.40 2.46
C VAL A 198 2.61 9.78 2.04
N LEU A 199 2.85 11.06 1.75
CA LEU A 199 4.18 11.56 1.40
C LEU A 199 5.20 11.45 2.54
N SER A 200 4.77 11.60 3.79
CA SER A 200 5.65 11.54 4.97
C SER A 200 6.04 10.13 5.40
N ASP A 201 5.20 9.14 5.12
CA ASP A 201 5.45 7.72 5.43
C ASP A 201 6.33 7.05 4.36
N PHE A 202 6.49 7.68 3.20
CA PHE A 202 7.34 7.14 2.16
C PHE A 202 8.80 7.11 2.60
N HIS A 203 9.35 5.90 2.63
CA HIS A 203 10.77 5.68 2.86
C HIS A 203 11.62 6.45 1.84
N GLU A 204 12.79 6.92 2.29
CA GLU A 204 13.85 7.45 1.42
C GLU A 204 14.09 6.46 0.25
N GLY A 205 13.67 6.84 -0.96
CA GLY A 205 13.89 6.04 -2.17
C GLY A 205 12.64 5.71 -2.99
N GLU A 206 11.42 5.97 -2.49
CA GLU A 206 10.24 5.92 -3.36
C GLU A 206 10.29 7.06 -4.39
N LYS A 207 10.14 6.69 -5.67
CA LYS A 207 10.31 7.61 -6.79
C LYS A 207 9.01 8.35 -7.07
N CYS A 208 9.13 9.63 -7.43
CA CYS A 208 8.01 10.37 -7.99
C CYS A 208 7.56 9.69 -9.29
N ASP A 209 6.27 9.38 -9.37
CA ASP A 209 5.63 8.70 -10.48
C ASP A 209 4.42 9.48 -11.00
N ASN A 210 3.79 8.97 -12.06
CA ASN A 210 2.68 9.67 -12.71
C ASN A 210 1.50 9.90 -11.78
N LEU A 211 1.15 8.92 -10.94
CA LEU A 211 0.03 9.05 -10.01
C LEU A 211 0.26 10.18 -9.00
N LEU A 212 1.48 10.26 -8.44
CA LEU A 212 1.84 11.35 -7.55
C LEU A 212 1.84 12.71 -8.26
N LEU A 213 2.35 12.80 -9.50
CA LEU A 213 2.31 14.03 -10.29
C LEU A 213 0.87 14.53 -10.49
N VAL A 214 -0.06 13.62 -10.81
CA VAL A 214 -1.47 13.98 -10.99
C VAL A 214 -2.08 14.44 -9.66
N ALA A 215 -1.82 13.72 -8.56
CA ALA A 215 -2.30 14.08 -7.23
C ALA A 215 -1.83 15.50 -6.84
N LYS A 216 -0.53 15.77 -7.00
CA LYS A 216 0.05 17.08 -6.67
C LYS A 216 -0.46 18.19 -7.59
N LYS A 217 -0.71 17.93 -8.88
CA LYS A 217 -1.31 18.93 -9.78
C LYS A 217 -2.73 19.30 -9.33
N LEU A 218 -3.58 18.32 -9.04
CA LEU A 218 -4.96 18.55 -8.57
C LEU A 218 -5.01 19.26 -7.21
N MET A 219 -4.08 18.92 -6.31
CA MET A 219 -4.00 19.52 -4.98
C MET A 219 -3.16 20.79 -4.92
N ARG A 220 -2.66 21.28 -6.06
CA ARG A 220 -1.82 22.49 -6.18
C ARG A 220 -0.58 22.45 -5.27
N LEU A 221 0.08 21.30 -5.23
CA LEU A 221 1.32 21.09 -4.49
C LEU A 221 2.54 21.17 -5.42
N ASP A 222 3.62 21.77 -4.93
CA ASP A 222 4.87 21.88 -5.67
C ASP A 222 5.67 20.56 -5.65
N LEU A 223 6.54 20.37 -6.65
CA LEU A 223 7.57 19.33 -6.59
C LEU A 223 8.75 19.76 -5.72
N THR A 224 9.15 18.87 -4.83
CA THR A 224 10.34 18.99 -4.00
C THR A 224 11.60 18.69 -4.81
N ILE A 225 12.75 19.10 -4.26
CA ILE A 225 14.09 18.80 -4.80
C ILE A 225 14.26 17.28 -5.00
N ASP A 226 13.84 16.48 -4.02
CA ASP A 226 13.87 15.02 -4.07
C ASP A 226 13.07 14.43 -5.22
N GLU A 227 11.83 14.91 -5.39
CA GLU A 227 10.94 14.44 -6.45
C GLU A 227 11.54 14.79 -7.83
N ILE A 228 12.05 16.01 -8.01
CA ILE A 228 12.72 16.46 -9.24
C ILE A 228 13.92 15.57 -9.57
N ILE A 229 14.78 15.27 -8.58
CA ILE A 229 15.94 14.38 -8.76
C ILE A 229 15.48 12.97 -9.11
N SER A 230 14.45 12.44 -8.45
CA SER A 230 13.93 11.09 -8.69
C SER A 230 13.37 10.89 -10.11
N LEU A 231 12.91 11.98 -10.75
CA LEU A 231 12.39 11.99 -12.11
C LEU A 231 13.50 11.91 -13.18
N SER A 232 14.79 12.05 -12.83
CA SER A 232 15.89 12.18 -13.81
C SER A 232 15.88 11.08 -14.87
N SER A 233 15.68 9.81 -14.47
CA SER A 233 15.65 8.68 -15.40
C SER A 233 14.41 8.66 -16.29
N LYS A 234 13.30 9.24 -15.81
CA LYS A 234 12.01 9.26 -16.50
C LYS A 234 11.94 10.36 -17.56
N VAL A 235 12.63 11.46 -17.34
CA VAL A 235 12.65 12.61 -18.27
C VAL A 235 13.79 12.56 -19.28
N GLY A 236 14.56 11.46 -19.33
CA GLY A 236 15.64 11.28 -20.29
C GLY A 236 16.98 11.92 -19.89
N PHE A 237 17.14 12.38 -18.65
CA PHE A 237 18.39 12.93 -18.14
C PHE A 237 19.40 11.80 -17.84
N LYS A 238 20.36 11.61 -18.74
CA LYS A 238 21.33 10.49 -18.67
C LYS A 238 22.51 10.75 -17.73
N ASN A 239 22.96 12.00 -17.58
CA ASN A 239 24.21 12.33 -16.88
C ASN A 239 24.01 12.47 -15.36
N THR A 240 23.85 11.33 -14.68
CA THR A 240 23.57 11.25 -13.25
C THR A 240 24.82 11.24 -12.35
N ARG A 241 26.01 11.55 -12.88
CA ARG A 241 27.29 11.47 -12.16
C ARG A 241 27.26 12.23 -10.82
N TYR A 242 26.86 13.50 -10.84
CA TYR A 242 26.89 14.34 -9.64
C TYR A 242 25.71 14.09 -8.70
N ILE A 243 24.56 13.62 -9.22
CA ILE A 243 23.47 13.12 -8.37
C ILE A 243 23.97 11.99 -7.47
N LYS A 244 24.81 11.09 -8.00
CA LYS A 244 25.34 9.93 -7.28
C LYS A 244 26.54 10.25 -6.39
N ASN A 245 27.50 11.00 -6.92
CA ASN A 245 28.78 11.18 -6.26
C ASN A 245 28.82 12.41 -5.34
N GLU A 246 27.95 13.39 -5.58
CA GLU A 246 27.93 14.67 -4.87
C GLU A 246 26.49 15.07 -4.50
N PRO A 247 25.70 14.17 -3.86
CA PRO A 247 24.26 14.34 -3.70
C PRO A 247 23.88 15.60 -2.93
N GLN A 248 24.60 15.93 -1.86
CA GLN A 248 24.33 17.13 -1.06
C GLN A 248 24.64 18.42 -1.84
N LEU A 249 25.73 18.41 -2.61
CA LEU A 249 26.09 19.55 -3.45
C LEU A 249 25.09 19.74 -4.60
N PHE A 250 24.61 18.64 -5.19
CA PHE A 250 23.57 18.69 -6.22
C PHE A 250 22.26 19.26 -5.67
N ARG A 251 21.83 18.82 -4.47
CA ARG A 251 20.66 19.38 -3.78
C ARG A 251 20.81 20.87 -3.50
N PHE A 252 21.98 21.29 -3.01
CA PHE A 252 22.27 22.69 -2.76
C PHE A 252 22.10 23.53 -4.02
N HIS A 253 22.76 23.15 -5.13
CA HIS A 253 22.66 23.90 -6.39
C HIS A 253 21.25 23.87 -7.00
N LEU A 254 20.50 22.78 -6.82
CA LEU A 254 19.09 22.73 -7.24
C LEU A 254 18.19 23.64 -6.38
N SER A 255 18.39 23.66 -5.06
CA SER A 255 17.72 24.62 -4.15
C SER A 255 17.99 26.06 -4.61
N GLN A 256 19.26 26.42 -4.84
CA GLN A 256 19.61 27.78 -5.29
C GLN A 256 18.94 28.15 -6.62
N LEU A 257 18.89 27.21 -7.57
CA LEU A 257 18.20 27.40 -8.84
C LEU A 257 16.70 27.67 -8.61
N LEU A 258 16.03 26.83 -7.80
CA LEU A 258 14.60 26.98 -7.51
C LEU A 258 14.29 28.29 -6.78
N ILE A 259 15.10 28.68 -5.79
CA ILE A 259 14.95 29.97 -5.10
C ILE A 259 15.12 31.12 -6.08
N SER A 260 16.12 31.07 -6.98
CA SER A 260 16.35 32.15 -7.94
C SER A 260 15.23 32.33 -8.96
N GLU A 261 14.61 31.23 -9.41
CA GLU A 261 13.60 31.25 -10.47
C GLU A 261 12.17 31.41 -9.92
N PHE A 262 11.89 30.87 -8.73
CA PHE A 262 10.53 30.76 -8.18
C PHE A 262 10.38 31.37 -6.78
N ASN A 263 11.45 31.89 -6.17
CA ASN A 263 11.47 32.43 -4.81
C ASN A 263 11.04 31.41 -3.72
N LYS A 264 11.29 30.11 -3.96
CA LYS A 264 11.03 29.00 -3.03
C LYS A 264 11.89 27.77 -3.37
N GLU A 265 12.06 26.85 -2.42
CA GLU A 265 12.84 25.60 -2.59
C GLU A 265 12.05 24.45 -3.24
N SER A 266 11.11 24.80 -4.13
CA SER A 266 10.18 23.86 -4.73
C SER A 266 9.75 24.36 -6.12
N PHE A 267 9.33 23.43 -6.98
CA PHE A 267 8.93 23.74 -8.35
C PHE A 267 7.39 23.74 -8.49
N PRO A 268 6.75 24.90 -8.78
CA PRO A 268 5.30 25.03 -8.93
C PRO A 268 4.77 24.50 -10.27
N PHE A 269 5.06 23.23 -10.55
CA PHE A 269 4.62 22.61 -11.81
C PHE A 269 3.10 22.55 -11.98
N HIS A 270 2.34 22.64 -10.87
CA HIS A 270 0.89 22.61 -10.91
C HIS A 270 0.30 23.81 -11.67
N GLU A 271 1.03 24.93 -11.74
CA GLU A 271 0.67 26.16 -12.48
C GLU A 271 0.84 26.02 -14.00
N LEU A 272 1.54 24.97 -14.45
CA LEU A 272 1.76 24.73 -15.87
C LEU A 272 0.58 24.00 -16.49
N GLU A 273 0.17 24.45 -17.67
CA GLU A 273 -0.87 23.81 -18.45
C GLU A 273 -0.27 22.85 -19.47
N PHE A 274 -0.68 21.59 -19.39
CA PHE A 274 -0.19 20.53 -20.28
C PHE A 274 -1.35 19.97 -21.09
N LYS A 275 -1.12 19.74 -22.38
CA LYS A 275 -2.00 18.87 -23.15
C LYS A 275 -1.72 17.42 -22.77
N LEU A 276 -2.56 16.86 -21.90
CA LEU A 276 -2.40 15.50 -21.39
C LEU A 276 -3.11 14.49 -22.30
N LYS A 277 -2.52 13.29 -22.36
CA LYS A 277 -3.17 12.09 -22.87
C LYS A 277 -3.56 11.24 -21.67
N ASN A 278 -4.60 10.43 -21.82
CA ASN A 278 -4.97 9.47 -20.79
C ASN A 278 -4.50 8.07 -21.21
N GLN A 279 -4.14 7.26 -20.22
CA GLN A 279 -3.83 5.86 -20.38
C GLN A 279 -4.44 5.04 -19.25
N THR A 280 -4.79 3.80 -19.56
CA THR A 280 -5.22 2.82 -18.57
C THR A 280 -4.10 2.57 -17.56
N THR A 281 -4.38 2.80 -16.27
CA THR A 281 -3.40 2.66 -15.18
C THR A 281 -3.98 1.77 -14.09
N LEU A 282 -3.28 0.72 -13.69
CA LEU A 282 -3.70 -0.13 -12.57
C LEU A 282 -3.50 0.61 -11.24
N ILE A 283 -4.61 0.94 -10.57
CA ILE A 283 -4.62 1.71 -9.32
C ILE A 283 -4.91 0.79 -8.12
N PHE A 284 -5.99 0.01 -8.20
CA PHE A 284 -6.44 -0.84 -7.09
C PHE A 284 -6.11 -2.31 -7.31
N ALA A 285 -5.79 -3.04 -6.24
CA ALA A 285 -5.48 -4.46 -6.32
C ALA A 285 -6.74 -5.33 -6.41
N ASN A 286 -7.82 -4.89 -5.78
CA ASN A 286 -9.09 -5.60 -5.68
C ASN A 286 -9.63 -5.88 -7.07
N TYR A 287 -9.57 -7.16 -7.41
CA TYR A 287 -9.90 -7.65 -8.74
C TYR A 287 -11.41 -7.74 -9.00
N SER A 288 -12.23 -7.58 -7.95
CA SER A 288 -13.70 -7.53 -8.08
C SER A 288 -14.21 -6.12 -8.41
N LEU A 289 -13.37 -5.10 -8.29
CA LEU A 289 -13.72 -3.76 -8.74
C LEU A 289 -13.87 -3.75 -10.26
N ASP A 290 -14.88 -3.03 -10.76
CA ASP A 290 -15.09 -2.85 -12.18
C ASP A 290 -13.81 -2.33 -12.86
N ASN A 291 -13.57 -2.78 -14.09
CA ASN A 291 -12.30 -2.52 -14.77
C ASN A 291 -12.01 -1.01 -14.92
N GLU A 292 -13.04 -0.18 -15.07
CA GLU A 292 -12.89 1.28 -15.15
C GLU A 292 -12.47 1.92 -13.81
N ILE A 293 -12.76 1.27 -12.68
CA ILE A 293 -12.32 1.68 -11.34
C ILE A 293 -10.92 1.16 -11.07
N ARG A 294 -10.70 -0.13 -11.34
CA ARG A 294 -9.42 -0.80 -11.08
C ARG A 294 -8.32 -0.28 -11.99
N ASN A 295 -8.66 -0.01 -13.25
CA ASN A 295 -7.78 0.42 -14.31
C ASN A 295 -8.31 1.68 -15.02
N PRO A 296 -8.47 2.83 -14.34
CA PRO A 296 -9.06 4.02 -14.91
C PRO A 296 -8.22 4.57 -16.08
N ASN A 297 -8.91 5.23 -17.01
CA ASN A 297 -8.24 6.01 -18.05
C ASN A 297 -7.70 7.32 -17.43
N PHE A 298 -6.43 7.30 -17.05
CA PHE A 298 -5.81 8.25 -16.15
C PHE A 298 -4.82 9.18 -16.88
N PRO A 299 -4.76 10.49 -16.56
CA PRO A 299 -3.91 11.43 -17.27
C PRO A 299 -2.42 11.14 -17.04
N VAL A 300 -1.61 11.34 -18.09
CA VAL A 300 -0.17 11.01 -18.10
C VAL A 300 0.67 12.27 -18.23
N ILE A 301 1.16 12.77 -17.09
CA ILE A 301 2.09 13.91 -17.02
C ILE A 301 3.52 13.46 -17.30
N ILE A 302 3.92 12.29 -16.79
CA ILE A 302 5.33 11.86 -16.81
C ILE A 302 5.89 11.64 -18.22
N GLU A 303 5.02 11.37 -19.20
CA GLU A 303 5.38 11.18 -20.61
C GLU A 303 5.18 12.44 -21.47
N ASN A 304 4.71 13.53 -20.86
CA ASN A 304 4.55 14.80 -21.56
C ASN A 304 5.93 15.40 -21.90
N LYS A 305 6.14 15.75 -23.17
CA LYS A 305 7.43 16.24 -23.66
C LYS A 305 7.85 17.57 -23.02
N GLU A 306 6.92 18.50 -22.89
CA GLU A 306 7.18 19.82 -22.31
C GLU A 306 7.55 19.68 -20.83
N PHE A 307 6.79 18.86 -20.07
CA PHE A 307 7.14 18.51 -18.70
C PHE A 307 8.56 17.91 -18.60
N ALA A 308 8.87 16.92 -19.43
CA ALA A 308 10.18 16.27 -19.43
C ALA A 308 11.33 17.23 -19.79
N GLU A 309 11.12 18.15 -20.73
CA GLU A 309 12.09 19.18 -21.11
C GLU A 309 12.37 20.15 -19.96
N ILE A 310 11.33 20.60 -19.26
CA ILE A 310 11.48 21.53 -18.11
C ILE A 310 12.30 20.87 -16.99
N ILE A 311 11.92 19.67 -16.57
CA ILE A 311 12.66 18.94 -15.52
C ILE A 311 14.10 18.66 -15.96
N SER A 312 14.30 18.20 -17.21
CA SER A 312 15.64 17.91 -17.73
C SER A 312 16.53 19.16 -17.78
N LYS A 313 15.97 20.32 -18.13
CA LYS A 313 16.69 21.58 -18.14
C LYS A 313 17.15 21.98 -16.75
N MET A 314 16.29 21.87 -15.73
CA MET A 314 16.67 22.14 -14.34
C MET A 314 17.81 21.23 -13.87
N LEU A 315 17.72 19.93 -14.18
CA LEU A 315 18.77 18.96 -13.85
C LEU A 315 20.09 19.27 -14.57
N LEU A 316 20.04 19.71 -15.83
CA LEU A 316 21.22 20.08 -16.62
C LEU A 316 21.91 21.34 -16.08
N VAL A 317 21.14 22.38 -15.77
CA VAL A 317 21.69 23.62 -15.18
C VAL A 317 22.36 23.31 -13.84
N THR A 318 21.68 22.54 -12.98
CA THR A 318 22.23 22.08 -11.70
C THR A 318 23.53 21.29 -11.90
N HIS A 319 23.57 20.38 -12.88
CA HIS A 319 24.76 19.60 -13.19
C HIS A 319 25.97 20.47 -13.55
N GLU A 320 25.77 21.47 -14.41
CA GLU A 320 26.86 22.38 -14.81
C GLU A 320 27.30 23.29 -13.66
N ASN A 321 26.39 23.68 -12.76
CA ASN A 321 26.74 24.46 -11.57
C ASN A 321 27.61 23.65 -10.60
N VAL A 322 27.24 22.40 -10.30
CA VAL A 322 28.07 21.50 -9.47
C VAL A 322 29.45 21.29 -10.09
N LYS A 323 29.52 21.10 -11.41
CA LYS A 323 30.78 20.93 -12.13
C LYS A 323 31.71 22.14 -12.01
N LYS A 324 31.15 23.36 -12.09
CA LYS A 324 31.90 24.62 -11.94
C LYS A 324 32.43 24.77 -10.52
N ASP A 325 31.58 24.58 -9.53
CA ASP A 325 31.93 24.67 -8.11
C ASP A 325 33.07 23.70 -7.74
N LEU A 326 32.95 22.43 -8.14
CA LEU A 326 34.03 21.45 -7.94
C LEU A 326 35.33 21.82 -8.66
N ALA A 327 35.26 22.48 -9.82
CA ALA A 327 36.45 22.95 -10.52
C ALA A 327 37.12 24.13 -9.79
N GLU A 328 36.35 25.02 -9.18
CA GLU A 328 36.83 26.14 -8.38
C GLU A 328 37.46 25.68 -7.07
N GLN A 329 36.79 24.77 -6.34
CA GLN A 329 37.34 24.16 -5.12
C GLN A 329 38.68 23.45 -5.38
N ARG A 330 38.84 22.79 -6.53
CA ARG A 330 40.12 22.16 -6.93
C ARG A 330 41.21 23.19 -7.23
N LYS A 331 40.87 24.37 -7.76
CA LYS A 331 41.84 25.45 -7.99
C LYS A 331 42.30 26.04 -6.67
N MET A 332 41.38 26.35 -5.75
CA MET A 332 41.68 26.91 -4.43
C MET A 332 42.61 26.00 -3.62
N LYS A 333 42.32 24.69 -3.55
CA LYS A 333 43.18 23.71 -2.86
C LYS A 333 44.61 23.63 -3.41
N LYS A 334 44.79 23.82 -4.72
CA LYS A 334 46.13 23.86 -5.34
C LYS A 334 46.88 25.14 -4.99
N THR A 335 46.18 26.26 -4.83
CA THR A 335 46.78 27.54 -4.45
C THR A 335 47.17 27.58 -2.97
N GLU A 336 46.45 26.88 -2.10
CA GLU A 336 46.77 26.79 -0.66
C GLU A 336 47.87 25.76 -0.34
N SER A 337 48.18 24.85 -1.26
CA SER A 337 49.22 23.82 -1.09
C SER A 337 50.59 24.20 -1.67
N ASN A 338 50.69 25.40 -2.26
CA ASN A 338 51.92 26.03 -2.74
C ASN A 338 52.24 27.23 -1.86
#